data_AF-A0A259KLT5-F1
#
_entry.id   AF-A0A259KLT5-F1
#
_cell.length_a   1.000
_cell.length_b   1.000
_cell.length_c   1.000
_cell.angle_alpha   90.00
_cell.angle_beta   90.00
_cell.angle_gamma   90.00
#
_symmetry.space_group_name_H-M   'P 1'
#
loop_
_entity.id
_entity.type
_entity.pdbx_description
1 polymer ?
#
loop_
_entity_poly.entity_id
_entity_poly.type
_entity_poly.pdbx_seq_one_letter_code
_entity_poly.pdbx_strand_id
1 'polypeptide(L)'
;MPKAKTTPSGADTAPVSYEAALKELEVLVQQMESGQLPLSDLLSGYQRGAELLGYCRAQLDAVEQQIKVLDNGALKAWTPS
;
A
#
# COMPACT_ATOMS: atom_id res chain seq x y z
N MET A 1 27.82 26.96 -17.29
CA MET A 1 27.89 25.64 -16.64
C MET A 1 26.49 25.30 -16.13
N PRO A 2 25.85 24.22 -16.60
CA PRO A 2 24.50 23.88 -16.17
C PRO A 2 24.54 23.33 -14.74
N LYS A 3 23.69 23.87 -13.86
CA LYS A 3 23.53 23.39 -12.49
C LYS A 3 22.76 22.07 -12.55
N ALA A 4 23.36 20.99 -12.04
CA ALA A 4 22.72 19.70 -11.89
C ALA A 4 21.44 19.85 -11.05
N LYS A 5 20.30 19.46 -11.61
CA LYS A 5 19.05 19.29 -10.86
C LYS A 5 19.19 18.01 -10.04
N THR A 6 19.29 18.17 -8.73
CA THR A 6 19.15 17.08 -7.76
C THR A 6 17.71 16.58 -7.83
N THR A 7 17.51 15.44 -8.48
CA THR A 7 16.26 14.68 -8.43
C THR A 7 16.10 14.13 -7.01
N PRO A 8 14.99 14.38 -6.30
CA PRO A 8 14.73 13.67 -5.07
C PRO A 8 14.40 12.22 -5.46
N SER A 9 15.33 11.31 -5.17
CA SER A 9 15.06 9.88 -5.07
C SER A 9 14.06 9.70 -3.93
N GLY A 10 12.78 9.62 -4.29
CA GLY A 10 11.68 9.30 -3.38
C GLY A 10 11.79 7.83 -3.02
N ALA A 11 12.62 7.56 -2.02
CA ALA A 11 12.90 6.26 -1.45
C ALA A 11 11.62 5.51 -1.07
N ASP A 12 11.48 4.26 -1.54
CA ASP A 12 11.46 2.98 -0.80
C ASP A 12 11.10 3.03 0.70
N THR A 13 10.21 3.92 1.09
CA THR A 13 9.67 3.99 2.44
C THR A 13 8.34 3.26 2.44
N ALA A 14 8.16 2.39 3.43
CA ALA A 14 6.89 1.71 3.63
C ALA A 14 5.77 2.76 3.76
N PRO A 15 4.61 2.56 3.12
CA PRO A 15 3.53 3.52 3.18
C PRO A 15 3.08 3.75 4.62
N VAL A 16 2.80 5.01 4.95
CA VAL A 16 2.48 5.45 6.32
C VAL A 16 1.04 5.10 6.71
N SER A 17 0.14 4.90 5.74
CA SER A 17 -1.25 4.50 5.96
C SER A 17 -1.81 3.71 4.78
N TYR A 18 -2.97 3.06 4.97
CA TYR A 18 -3.69 2.35 3.91
C TYR A 18 -4.06 3.28 2.74
N GLU A 19 -4.59 4.46 3.04
CA GLU A 19 -5.02 5.45 2.05
C GLU A 19 -3.82 6.00 1.27
N ALA A 20 -2.67 6.18 1.94
CA ALA A 20 -1.43 6.58 1.28
C ALA A 20 -0.94 5.48 0.33
N ALA A 21 -0.93 4.22 0.77
CA ALA A 21 -0.53 3.09 -0.06
C ALA A 21 -1.43 2.92 -1.29
N LEU A 22 -2.75 3.04 -1.10
CA LEU A 22 -3.74 2.92 -2.16
C LEU A 22 -3.57 4.03 -3.20
N LYS A 23 -3.42 5.28 -2.74
CA LYS A 23 -3.21 6.43 -3.62
C LYS A 23 -1.92 6.30 -4.44
N GLU A 24 -0.85 5.83 -3.82
CA GLU A 24 0.41 5.59 -4.52
C GLU A 24 0.24 4.50 -5.60
N LEU A 25 -0.47 3.42 -5.27
CA LEU A 25 -0.76 2.33 -6.21
C LEU A 25 -1.58 2.82 -7.41
N GLU A 26 -2.60 3.66 -7.18
CA GLU A 26 -3.42 4.26 -8.25
C GLU A 26 -2.58 5.10 -9.21
N VAL A 27 -1.72 5.96 -8.68
CA VAL A 27 -0.82 6.81 -9.49
C VAL A 27 0.14 5.95 -10.30
N LEU A 28 0.71 4.92 -9.69
CA LEU A 28 1.65 4.01 -10.33
C LEU A 28 0.99 3.23 -11.48
N VAL A 29 -0.20 2.67 -11.25
CA VAL A 29 -0.98 1.98 -12.28
C VAL A 29 -1.30 2.93 -13.44
N GLN A 30 -1.73 4.15 -13.14
CA GLN A 30 -2.02 5.16 -14.17
C GLN A 30 -0.77 5.50 -15.01
N GLN A 31 0.42 5.56 -14.42
CA GLN A 31 1.67 5.78 -15.13
C GLN A 31 2.05 4.59 -16.03
N MET A 32 1.82 3.37 -15.56
CA MET A 32 2.05 2.14 -16.34
C MET A 32 1.08 2.04 -17.54
N GLU A 33 -0.20 2.29 -17.32
CA GLU A 33 -1.24 2.21 -18.36
C GLU A 33 -1.11 3.32 -19.41
N SER A 34 -0.67 4.52 -19.00
CA SER A 34 -0.42 5.62 -19.93
C SER A 34 0.83 5.42 -20.80
N GLY A 35 1.64 4.39 -20.53
CA GLY A 35 2.89 4.13 -21.24
C GLY A 35 3.97 5.19 -21.01
N GLN A 36 3.80 6.04 -19.99
CA GLN A 36 4.75 7.10 -19.64
C GLN A 36 5.98 6.57 -18.89
N LEU A 37 5.93 5.32 -18.41
CA LEU A 37 7.00 4.71 -17.66
C LEU A 37 8.10 4.15 -18.59
N PRO A 38 9.36 4.59 -18.46
CA PRO A 38 10.47 4.02 -19.21
C PRO A 38 10.63 2.51 -18.95
N LEU A 39 11.18 1.79 -19.92
CA LEU A 39 11.42 0.34 -19.78
C LEU A 39 12.34 -0.01 -18.59
N SER A 40 13.31 0.87 -18.28
CA SER A 40 14.19 0.72 -17.10
C SER A 40 13.42 0.76 -15.78
N ASP A 41 12.28 1.46 -15.76
CA ASP A 41 11.53 1.77 -14.56
C ASP A 41 10.30 0.85 -14.41
N LEU A 42 9.93 0.12 -15.47
CA LEU A 42 8.83 -0.86 -15.45
C LEU A 42 9.01 -1.96 -14.40
N LEU A 43 10.23 -2.47 -14.24
CA LEU A 43 10.50 -3.51 -13.25
C LEU A 43 10.35 -2.96 -11.83
N SER A 44 10.91 -1.78 -11.57
CA SER A 44 10.82 -1.12 -10.26
C SER A 44 9.38 -0.72 -9.94
N GLY A 45 8.64 -0.21 -10.92
CA GLY A 45 7.22 0.08 -10.79
C GLY A 45 6.42 -1.18 -10.45
N TYR A 46 6.65 -2.28 -11.16
CA TYR A 46 5.97 -3.54 -10.84
C TYR A 46 6.28 -4.03 -9.41
N GLN A 47 7.55 -3.99 -8.98
CA GLN A 47 7.95 -4.37 -7.62
C GLN A 47 7.26 -3.51 -6.57
N ARG A 48 7.29 -2.19 -6.73
CA ARG A 48 6.61 -1.26 -5.82
C ARG A 48 5.11 -1.51 -5.77
N GLY A 49 4.47 -1.76 -6.92
CA GLY A 49 3.06 -2.09 -6.99
C GLY A 49 2.72 -3.37 -6.21
N ALA A 50 3.55 -4.40 -6.31
CA ALA A 50 3.38 -5.64 -5.55
C ALA A 50 3.51 -5.42 -4.03
N GLU A 51 4.48 -4.60 -3.59
CA GLU A 51 4.65 -4.22 -2.19
C GLU A 51 3.44 -3.47 -1.63
N LEU A 52 2.96 -2.46 -2.36
CA LEU A 52 1.79 -1.66 -1.99
C LEU A 52 0.54 -2.53 -1.88
N LEU A 53 0.32 -3.43 -2.84
CA LEU A 53 -0.80 -4.37 -2.81
C LEU A 53 -0.72 -5.32 -1.61
N GLY A 54 0.47 -5.86 -1.33
CA GLY A 54 0.72 -6.71 -0.17
C GLY A 54 0.44 -5.99 1.15
N TYR A 55 0.88 -4.73 1.28
CA TYR A 55 0.60 -3.89 2.43
C TYR A 55 -0.91 -3.65 2.63
N CYS A 56 -1.62 -3.26 1.56
CA CYS A 56 -3.07 -3.03 1.61
C CYS A 56 -3.81 -4.29 2.07
N ARG A 57 -3.44 -5.45 1.53
CA ARG A 57 -4.04 -6.73 1.93
C ARG A 57 -3.81 -7.03 3.41
N ALA A 58 -2.58 -6.87 3.88
CA ALA A 58 -2.22 -7.12 5.27
C ALA A 58 -2.99 -6.22 6.25
N GLN A 59 -3.22 -4.95 5.91
CA GLN A 59 -4.03 -4.04 6.72
C GLN A 59 -5.48 -4.50 6.81
N LEU A 60 -6.10 -4.90 5.68
CA LEU A 60 -7.47 -5.42 5.67
C LEU A 60 -7.60 -6.70 6.50
N ASP A 61 -6.65 -7.64 6.34
CA ASP A 61 -6.63 -8.88 7.10
C ASP A 61 -6.48 -8.62 8.61
N ALA A 62 -5.65 -7.65 9.01
CA ALA A 62 -5.48 -7.25 10.41
C ALA A 62 -6.77 -6.66 11.00
N VAL A 63 -7.48 -5.81 10.26
CA VAL A 63 -8.77 -5.25 10.68
C VAL A 63 -9.83 -6.35 10.81
N GLU A 64 -9.90 -7.27 9.84
CA GLU A 64 -10.83 -8.41 9.89
C GLU A 64 -10.57 -9.30 11.11
N GLN A 65 -9.30 -9.56 11.43
CA GLN A 65 -8.92 -10.31 12.62
C GLN A 65 -9.33 -9.61 13.92
N GLN A 66 -9.15 -8.28 14.00
CA GLN A 66 -9.58 -7.51 15.17
C GLN A 66 -11.10 -7.61 15.36
N ILE A 67 -11.88 -7.44 14.29
CA ILE A 67 -13.35 -7.59 14.34
C ILE A 67 -13.73 -8.98 14.84
N LYS A 68 -13.13 -10.05 14.30
CA LYS A 68 -13.40 -11.43 14.75
C LYS A 68 -13.09 -11.63 16.24
N VAL A 69 -12.02 -11.03 16.76
CA VAL A 69 -11.69 -11.11 18.19
C VAL A 69 -12.74 -10.37 19.02
N LEU A 70 -13.20 -9.19 18.59
CA LEU A 70 -14.26 -8.44 19.25
C LEU A 70 -15.58 -9.23 19.28
N ASP A 71 -15.98 -9.81 18.15
CA ASP A 71 -17.21 -10.61 18.06
C ASP A 71 -17.14 -11.84 18.97
N ASN A 72 -16.02 -12.58 18.96
CA ASN A 72 -15.84 -13.74 19.82
C ASN A 72 -15.72 -13.36 21.31
N GLY A 73 -15.13 -12.21 21.64
CA GLY A 73 -15.04 -11.69 22.99
C GLY A 73 -16.39 -11.21 23.53
N ALA A 74 -17.18 -10.54 22.71
CA ALA A 74 -18.55 -10.11 23.03
C ALA A 74 -19.51 -11.30 23.17
N LEU A 75 -19.40 -12.29 22.28
CA LEU A 75 -20.18 -13.53 22.35
C LEU A 75 -19.87 -14.36 23.61
N LYS A 76 -18.66 -14.28 24.16
CA LYS A 76 -18.29 -15.00 25.39
C LYS A 76 -18.70 -14.25 26.67
N ALA A 77 -18.89 -12.94 26.59
CA ALA A 77 -19.31 -12.10 27.72
C ALA A 77 -20.85 -12.07 27.93
N TRP A 78 -21.64 -12.44 26.91
CA TRP A 78 -23.09 -12.49 27.01
C TRP A 78 -23.59 -13.92 27.26
N THR A 79 -23.58 -14.33 28.54
CA THR A 79 -24.45 -15.39 29.03
C THR A 79 -25.54 -14.74 29.90
N PRO A 80 -26.74 -14.46 29.36
CA PRO A 80 -27.85 -14.06 30.20
C PRO A 80 -28.23 -15.27 31.07
N SER A 81 -28.10 -15.11 32.38
CA SER A 81 -28.76 -15.99 33.35
C SER A 81 -30.22 -15.60 33.49
#